data_AF-A0A9D4PXF6-F1
#
_entry.id   AF-A0A9D4PXF6-F1
#
_cell.length_a   1.000
_cell.length_b   1.000
_cell.length_c   1.000
_cell.angle_alpha   90.00
_cell.angle_beta   90.00
_cell.angle_gamma   90.00
#
_symmetry.space_group_name_H-M   'P 1'
#
loop_
_entity.id
_entity.type
_entity.pdbx_description
1 polymer ?
#
loop_
_entity_poly.entity_id
_entity_poly.type
_entity_poly.pdbx_seq_one_letter_code
_entity_poly.pdbx_strand_id
1 'polypeptide(L)'
;MVVGASTGATKTAASVRTREAHSAEEPDLLTSLIAISVCKARVATWYAKRGLCPPDLQFICGPLQPSVGHTRRLCRILSSEWWRQVRFYKDCLRTVCCVKYDHKHHYRALSGWYRTSQQITDFLWLSVLPHLPRKTKNVATEATVLTLGGAQVPDKYKELLQLGPKYCFDATPTPVEKLLS
;
A
#
# COMPACT_ATOMS: atom_id res chain seq x y z
N MET A 1 -0.75 40.21 70.55
CA MET A 1 -1.71 39.21 70.04
C MET A 1 -2.59 39.95 69.04
N VAL A 2 -2.58 39.74 67.73
CA VAL A 2 -2.47 38.51 66.92
C VAL A 2 -1.68 38.83 65.65
N VAL A 3 -0.65 38.04 65.36
CA VAL A 3 0.13 38.10 64.11
C VAL A 3 -0.50 37.10 63.15
N GLY A 4 -1.14 37.60 62.09
CA GLY A 4 -1.69 36.78 61.01
C GLY A 4 -0.65 36.58 59.91
N ALA A 5 0.00 35.42 59.91
CA ALA A 5 0.91 34.99 58.84
C ALA A 5 0.09 34.52 57.63
N SER A 6 0.08 35.32 56.56
CA SER A 6 -0.42 34.93 55.25
C SER A 6 0.74 34.31 54.45
N THR A 7 0.80 32.98 54.42
CA THR A 7 1.70 32.22 53.55
C THR A 7 1.19 32.28 52.11
N GLY A 8 1.76 33.18 51.32
CA GLY A 8 1.58 33.20 49.87
C GLY A 8 2.25 31.97 49.24
N ALA A 9 1.45 31.02 48.81
CA ALA A 9 1.88 29.84 48.08
C ALA A 9 2.55 30.24 46.75
N THR A 10 3.85 30.02 46.65
CA THR A 10 4.59 30.05 45.39
C THR A 10 4.03 28.96 44.47
N LYS A 11 3.26 29.37 43.46
CA LYS A 11 2.92 28.50 42.32
C LYS A 11 4.21 28.24 41.55
N THR A 12 4.86 27.14 41.88
CA THR A 12 5.92 26.55 41.06
C THR A 12 5.30 26.19 39.73
N ALA A 13 5.55 27.03 38.71
CA ALA A 13 5.22 26.72 37.34
C ALA A 13 5.93 25.42 36.99
N ALA A 14 5.16 24.34 36.88
CA ALA A 14 5.63 23.10 36.31
C ALA A 14 6.02 23.41 34.86
N SER A 15 7.32 23.62 34.67
CA SER A 15 7.98 23.53 33.38
C SER A 15 7.75 22.10 32.88
N VAL A 16 6.62 21.92 32.19
CA VAL A 16 6.34 20.73 31.40
C VAL A 16 7.41 20.70 30.34
N ARG A 17 8.41 19.85 30.55
CA ARG A 17 9.39 19.43 29.55
C ARG A 17 8.61 18.96 28.31
N THR A 18 8.49 19.84 27.33
CA THR A 18 8.20 19.48 25.95
C THR A 18 9.35 18.61 25.47
N ARG A 19 9.21 17.29 25.67
CA ARG A 19 9.94 16.31 24.88
C ARG A 19 9.72 16.67 23.42
N GLU A 20 10.82 16.80 22.69
CA GLU A 20 10.90 17.02 21.26
C GLU A 20 10.02 16.00 20.50
N ALA A 21 8.74 16.32 20.31
CA ALA A 21 7.82 15.61 19.43
C ALA A 21 7.91 16.23 18.01
N HIS A 22 9.12 16.50 17.54
CA HIS A 22 9.37 17.38 16.39
C HIS A 22 9.20 16.74 15.00
N SER A 23 8.44 15.66 14.82
CA SER A 23 8.32 15.05 13.48
C SER A 23 6.92 14.63 13.03
N ALA A 24 5.92 14.62 13.91
CA ALA A 24 4.54 14.23 13.54
C ALA A 24 3.59 15.43 13.35
N GLU A 25 4.07 16.66 13.54
CA GLU A 25 3.19 17.84 13.70
C GLU A 25 3.02 18.67 12.44
N GLU A 26 3.74 18.41 11.36
CA GLU A 26 3.65 19.23 10.15
C GLU A 26 2.47 18.76 9.26
N PRO A 27 1.46 19.62 9.05
CA PRO A 27 0.30 19.27 8.22
C PRO A 27 0.72 19.00 6.75
N ASP A 28 1.81 19.62 6.28
CA ASP A 28 2.39 19.40 4.95
C ASP A 28 2.86 17.96 4.75
N LEU A 29 3.58 17.42 5.74
CA LEU A 29 4.06 16.03 5.72
C LEU A 29 2.88 15.06 5.70
N LEU A 30 1.89 15.25 6.56
CA LEU A 30 0.69 14.41 6.61
C LEU A 30 -0.10 14.46 5.29
N THR A 31 -0.23 15.66 4.71
CA THR A 31 -0.87 15.87 3.41
C THR A 31 -0.14 15.10 2.30
N SER A 32 1.19 15.14 2.30
CA SER A 32 2.02 14.42 1.34
C SER A 32 1.92 12.90 1.53
N LEU A 33 1.94 12.42 2.78
CA LEU A 33 1.79 11.00 3.10
C LEU A 33 0.41 10.46 2.69
N ILE A 34 -0.67 11.22 2.91
CA ILE A 34 -2.00 10.89 2.40
C ILE A 34 -1.95 10.70 0.88
N ALA A 35 -1.36 11.66 0.15
CA ALA A 35 -1.31 11.60 -1.30
C ALA A 35 -0.51 10.39 -1.83
N ILE A 36 0.66 10.13 -1.24
CA ILE A 36 1.49 8.96 -1.57
C ILE A 36 0.73 7.66 -1.30
N SER A 37 0.10 7.52 -0.12
CA SER A 37 -0.64 6.31 0.23
C SER A 37 -1.86 6.10 -0.68
N VAL A 38 -2.60 7.15 -1.06
CA VAL A 38 -3.68 7.03 -2.06
C VAL A 38 -3.13 6.58 -3.40
N CYS A 39 -2.01 7.15 -3.86
CA CYS A 39 -1.39 6.76 -5.13
C CYS A 39 -0.96 5.28 -5.10
N LYS A 40 -0.32 4.82 -4.02
CA LYS A 40 0.05 3.40 -3.84
C LYS A 40 -1.17 2.48 -3.82
N ALA A 41 -2.26 2.89 -3.18
CA ALA A 41 -3.52 2.14 -3.20
C ALA A 41 -4.11 2.03 -4.63
N ARG A 42 -4.06 3.12 -5.42
CA ARG A 42 -4.50 3.13 -6.83
C ARG A 42 -3.63 2.21 -7.68
N VAL A 43 -2.31 2.24 -7.51
CA VAL A 43 -1.36 1.34 -8.19
C VAL A 43 -1.65 -0.12 -7.86
N ALA A 44 -1.76 -0.48 -6.58
CA ALA A 44 -2.07 -1.85 -6.16
C ALA A 44 -3.40 -2.34 -6.74
N THR A 45 -4.42 -1.48 -6.74
CA THR A 45 -5.73 -1.78 -7.35
C THR A 45 -5.62 -1.98 -8.86
N TRP A 46 -4.80 -1.19 -9.54
CA TRP A 46 -4.54 -1.32 -10.97
C TRP A 46 -3.89 -2.69 -11.28
N TYR A 47 -2.86 -3.09 -10.53
CA TYR A 47 -2.19 -4.40 -10.68
C TYR A 47 -3.16 -5.56 -10.41
N ALA A 48 -3.99 -5.45 -9.36
CA ALA A 48 -5.03 -6.43 -9.06
C ALA A 48 -6.02 -6.62 -10.22
N LYS A 49 -6.47 -5.52 -10.85
CA LYS A 49 -7.39 -5.59 -12.00
C LYS A 49 -6.74 -6.23 -13.23
N ARG A 50 -5.44 -5.99 -13.44
CA ARG A 50 -4.70 -6.55 -14.59
C ARG A 50 -4.20 -7.97 -14.34
N GLY A 51 -4.17 -8.44 -13.10
CA GLY A 51 -3.60 -9.74 -12.74
C GLY A 51 -2.09 -9.79 -12.94
N LEU A 52 -1.42 -8.64 -12.82
CA LEU A 52 0.03 -8.51 -12.96
C LEU A 52 0.65 -8.38 -11.56
N CYS A 53 1.86 -8.90 -11.40
CA CYS A 53 2.63 -8.82 -10.17
C CYS A 53 3.38 -7.47 -10.10
N PRO A 54 3.17 -6.64 -9.07
CA PRO A 54 3.99 -5.46 -8.85
C PRO A 54 5.47 -5.83 -8.65
N PRO A 55 6.43 -5.03 -9.13
CA PRO A 55 7.86 -5.30 -8.96
C PRO A 55 8.25 -5.51 -7.48
N ASP A 56 7.72 -4.68 -6.58
CA ASP A 56 7.99 -4.78 -5.14
C ASP A 56 7.50 -6.11 -4.57
N LEU A 57 6.35 -6.61 -5.04
CA LEU A 57 5.80 -7.89 -4.62
C LEU A 57 6.64 -9.05 -5.17
N GLN A 58 7.08 -8.94 -6.43
CA GLN A 58 7.95 -9.91 -7.07
C GLN A 58 9.28 -10.04 -6.31
N PHE A 59 9.85 -8.91 -5.88
CA PHE A 59 11.07 -8.89 -5.08
C PHE A 59 10.89 -9.64 -3.75
N ILE A 60 9.76 -9.46 -3.07
CA ILE A 60 9.45 -10.16 -1.80
C ILE A 60 9.25 -11.68 -2.04
N CYS A 61 8.65 -12.07 -3.15
CA CYS A 61 8.47 -13.47 -3.51
C CYS A 61 9.75 -14.15 -4.02
N GLY A 62 10.82 -13.38 -4.26
CA GLY A 62 12.10 -13.87 -4.74
C GLY A 62 11.99 -14.50 -6.14
N PRO A 63 12.65 -15.65 -6.39
CA PRO A 63 12.63 -16.30 -7.71
C PRO A 63 11.29 -16.98 -8.04
N LEU A 64 10.35 -17.05 -7.08
CA LEU A 64 9.07 -17.68 -7.28
C LEU A 64 8.05 -16.67 -7.78
N GLN A 65 7.52 -16.86 -8.98
CA GLN A 65 6.44 -16.02 -9.47
C GLN A 65 5.11 -16.44 -8.83
N PRO A 66 4.41 -15.54 -8.11
CA PRO A 66 3.11 -15.86 -7.54
C PRO A 66 2.08 -16.07 -8.65
N SER A 67 1.22 -17.08 -8.51
CA SER A 67 0.12 -17.30 -9.45
C SER A 67 -0.77 -16.05 -9.59
N VAL A 68 -1.45 -15.90 -10.73
CA VAL A 68 -2.31 -14.71 -10.98
C VAL A 68 -3.36 -14.53 -9.87
N GLY A 69 -3.96 -15.62 -9.40
CA GLY A 69 -4.93 -15.59 -8.30
C GLY A 69 -4.31 -15.10 -6.99
N HIS A 70 -3.11 -15.58 -6.67
CA HIS A 70 -2.39 -15.17 -5.46
C HIS A 70 -1.96 -13.70 -5.53
N THR A 71 -1.42 -13.28 -6.68
CA THR A 71 -1.06 -11.89 -6.97
C THR A 71 -2.24 -10.95 -6.77
N ARG A 72 -3.42 -11.26 -7.33
CA ARG A 72 -4.63 -10.45 -7.14
C ARG A 72 -5.01 -10.32 -5.67
N ARG A 73 -4.91 -11.40 -4.90
CA ARG A 73 -5.20 -11.40 -3.46
C ARG A 73 -4.23 -10.49 -2.70
N LEU A 74 -2.93 -10.62 -2.96
CA LEU A 74 -1.90 -9.81 -2.32
C LEU A 74 -2.06 -8.32 -2.67
N CYS A 75 -2.32 -7.97 -3.93
CA CYS A 75 -2.57 -6.60 -4.33
C CYS A 75 -3.83 -6.00 -3.67
N ARG A 76 -4.89 -6.79 -3.45
CA ARG A 76 -6.07 -6.34 -2.68
C ARG A 76 -5.74 -6.06 -1.22
N ILE A 77 -4.98 -6.94 -0.57
CA ILE A 77 -4.52 -6.74 0.81
C ILE A 77 -3.69 -5.46 0.91
N LEU A 78 -2.70 -5.28 0.02
CA LEU A 78 -1.91 -4.06 -0.04
C LEU A 78 -2.77 -2.82 -0.23
N SER A 79 -3.72 -2.85 -1.17
CA SER A 79 -4.66 -1.74 -1.38
C SER A 79 -5.44 -1.40 -0.10
N SER A 80 -5.95 -2.40 0.61
CA SER A 80 -6.65 -2.23 1.89
C SER A 80 -5.75 -1.62 2.97
N GLU A 81 -4.49 -2.04 3.07
CA GLU A 81 -3.53 -1.48 4.03
C GLU A 81 -3.18 -0.02 3.71
N TRP A 82 -2.97 0.32 2.43
CA TRP A 82 -2.76 1.72 2.03
C TRP A 82 -3.96 2.60 2.35
N TRP A 83 -5.20 2.12 2.13
CA TRP A 83 -6.41 2.84 2.55
C TRP A 83 -6.56 2.97 4.07
N ARG A 84 -6.06 2.00 4.83
CA ARG A 84 -5.97 2.10 6.29
C ARG A 84 -5.00 3.20 6.71
N GLN A 85 -3.83 3.28 6.08
CA GLN A 85 -2.87 4.37 6.32
C GLN A 85 -3.46 5.74 5.97
N VAL A 86 -4.18 5.86 4.86
CA VAL A 86 -4.86 7.12 4.49
C VAL A 86 -5.82 7.57 5.60
N ARG A 87 -6.61 6.67 6.17
CA ARG A 87 -7.52 7.01 7.29
C ARG A 87 -6.73 7.47 8.51
N PHE A 88 -5.68 6.73 8.88
CA PHE A 88 -4.81 7.10 9.99
C PHE A 88 -4.21 8.50 9.81
N TYR A 89 -3.61 8.81 8.66
CA TYR A 89 -3.02 10.12 8.41
C TYR A 89 -4.07 11.24 8.35
N LYS A 90 -5.29 10.97 7.86
CA LYS A 90 -6.40 11.93 7.92
C LYS A 90 -6.81 12.21 9.37
N ASP A 91 -6.82 11.20 10.23
CA ASP A 91 -7.12 11.37 11.65
C ASP A 91 -6.00 12.16 12.36
N CYS A 92 -4.73 11.86 12.08
CA CYS A 92 -3.61 12.68 12.55
C CYS A 92 -3.75 14.14 12.09
N LEU A 93 -4.06 14.37 10.81
CA LEU A 93 -4.21 15.72 10.27
C LEU A 93 -5.36 16.48 10.94
N ARG A 94 -6.48 15.81 11.23
CA ARG A 94 -7.56 16.39 12.04
C ARG A 94 -7.06 16.82 13.42
N THR A 95 -6.33 15.96 14.13
CA THR A 95 -5.79 16.30 15.45
C THR A 95 -4.83 17.48 15.40
N VAL A 96 -3.91 17.50 14.43
CA VAL A 96 -2.95 18.60 14.24
C VAL A 96 -3.68 19.90 13.92
N CYS A 97 -4.68 19.88 13.04
CA CYS A 97 -5.46 21.07 12.74
C CYS A 97 -6.26 21.59 13.94
N CYS A 98 -6.82 20.70 14.76
CA CYS A 98 -7.53 21.09 15.98
C CYS A 98 -6.60 21.73 17.03
N VAL A 99 -5.33 21.31 17.08
CA VAL A 99 -4.34 21.87 18.02
C VAL A 99 -3.75 23.19 17.50
N LYS A 100 -3.45 23.28 16.20
CA LYS A 100 -2.76 24.43 15.60
C LYS A 100 -3.65 25.62 15.26
N TYR A 101 -4.93 25.40 15.01
CA TYR A 101 -5.85 26.46 14.57
C TYR A 101 -7.01 26.62 15.54
N ASP A 102 -7.47 27.86 15.71
CA ASP A 102 -8.68 28.16 16.48
C ASP A 102 -9.89 27.35 16.00
N HIS A 103 -10.82 27.08 16.91
CA HIS A 103 -12.07 26.36 16.61
C HIS A 103 -12.84 26.94 15.42
N LYS A 104 -12.77 28.25 15.17
CA LYS A 104 -13.42 28.91 14.02
C LYS A 104 -12.73 28.63 12.67
N HIS A 105 -11.43 28.34 12.68
CA HIS A 105 -10.60 28.25 11.48
C HIS A 105 -10.13 26.82 11.15
N HIS A 106 -10.14 25.90 12.12
CA HIS A 106 -9.63 24.54 11.92
C HIS A 106 -10.35 23.77 10.79
N TYR A 107 -11.68 23.90 10.64
CA TYR A 107 -12.42 23.27 9.54
C TYR A 107 -11.99 23.78 8.16
N ARG A 108 -11.77 25.09 8.02
CA ARG A 108 -11.31 25.71 6.77
C ARG A 108 -9.88 25.25 6.45
N ALA A 109 -9.00 25.25 7.44
CA ALA A 109 -7.63 24.76 7.30
C ALA A 109 -7.62 23.28 6.88
N LEU A 110 -8.34 22.41 7.58
CA LEU A 110 -8.45 20.98 7.28
C LEU A 110 -8.98 20.73 5.86
N SER A 111 -10.02 21.46 5.45
CA SER A 111 -10.56 21.38 4.08
C SER A 111 -9.53 21.81 3.03
N GLY A 112 -8.78 22.88 3.32
CA GLY A 112 -7.65 23.32 2.51
C GLY A 112 -6.61 22.21 2.34
N TRP A 113 -6.17 21.60 3.44
CA TRP A 113 -5.20 20.49 3.41
C TRP A 113 -5.73 19.27 2.64
N TYR A 114 -7.01 18.90 2.80
CA TYR A 114 -7.59 17.83 2.00
C TYR A 114 -7.61 18.16 0.50
N ARG A 115 -7.95 19.40 0.13
CA ARG A 115 -7.88 19.85 -1.26
C ARG A 115 -6.45 19.75 -1.80
N THR A 116 -5.46 20.21 -1.04
CA THR A 116 -4.05 20.09 -1.40
C THR A 116 -3.64 18.62 -1.56
N SER A 117 -4.03 17.74 -0.62
CA SER A 117 -3.75 16.30 -0.72
C SER A 117 -4.32 15.68 -1.99
N GLN A 118 -5.51 16.11 -2.40
CA GLN A 118 -6.15 15.64 -3.63
C GLN A 118 -5.39 16.11 -4.87
N GLN A 119 -4.99 17.38 -4.91
CA GLN A 119 -4.19 17.93 -6.02
C GLN A 119 -2.84 17.22 -6.16
N ILE A 120 -2.14 17.00 -5.05
CA ILE A 120 -0.88 16.24 -5.03
C ILE A 120 -1.12 14.80 -5.48
N THR A 121 -2.19 14.16 -5.00
CA THR A 121 -2.54 12.79 -5.41
C THR A 121 -2.75 12.70 -6.91
N ASP A 122 -3.47 13.65 -7.51
CA ASP A 122 -3.77 13.62 -8.94
C ASP A 122 -2.52 13.91 -9.76
N PHE A 123 -1.65 14.82 -9.31
CA PHE A 123 -0.35 15.04 -9.91
C PHE A 123 0.53 13.78 -9.88
N LEU A 124 0.70 13.15 -8.70
CA LEU A 124 1.47 11.91 -8.54
C LEU A 124 0.87 10.77 -9.35
N TRP A 125 -0.46 10.69 -9.43
CA TRP A 125 -1.11 9.67 -10.23
C TRP A 125 -0.82 9.83 -11.72
N LEU A 126 -0.87 11.08 -12.22
CA LEU A 126 -0.51 11.39 -13.61
C LEU A 126 0.97 11.12 -13.91
N SER A 127 1.87 11.28 -12.93
CA SER A 127 3.29 10.96 -13.11
C SER A 127 3.55 9.45 -13.08
N VAL A 128 2.80 8.67 -12.30
CA VAL A 128 2.97 7.21 -12.19
C VAL A 128 2.31 6.46 -13.34
N LEU A 129 1.17 6.94 -13.84
CA LEU A 129 0.36 6.25 -14.84
C LEU A 129 1.13 5.81 -16.12
N PRO A 130 2.04 6.63 -16.70
CA PRO A 130 2.83 6.25 -17.87
C PRO A 130 3.80 5.09 -17.63
N HIS A 131 4.22 4.88 -16.39
CA HIS A 131 5.17 3.83 -16.01
C HIS A 131 4.49 2.49 -15.70
N LEU A 132 3.14 2.46 -15.64
CA LEU A 132 2.42 1.21 -15.42
C LEU A 132 2.42 0.37 -16.71
N PRO A 133 2.68 -0.95 -16.61
CA PRO A 133 2.79 -1.80 -17.79
C PRO A 133 1.47 -1.81 -18.59
N ARG A 134 1.53 -1.69 -19.90
CA ARG A 134 0.33 -1.88 -20.73
C ARG A 134 0.03 -3.37 -20.80
N LYS A 135 -1.24 -3.76 -20.67
CA LYS A 135 -1.63 -5.16 -20.84
C LYS A 135 -1.30 -5.58 -22.26
N THR A 136 -0.23 -6.33 -22.44
CA THR A 136 -0.01 -7.11 -23.65
C THR A 136 -1.13 -8.15 -23.70
N LYS A 137 -1.85 -8.21 -24.82
CA LYS A 137 -2.74 -9.34 -25.08
C LYS A 137 -1.82 -10.55 -25.19
N ASN A 138 -1.79 -11.39 -24.16
CA ASN A 138 -1.25 -12.73 -24.33
C ASN A 138 -2.14 -13.39 -25.38
N VAL A 139 -1.58 -13.60 -26.57
CA VAL A 139 -2.14 -14.51 -27.55
C VAL A 139 -2.27 -15.83 -26.80
N ALA A 140 -3.48 -16.34 -26.64
CA ALA A 140 -3.72 -17.59 -25.96
C ALA A 140 -2.98 -18.67 -26.75
N THR A 141 -1.79 -19.03 -26.28
CA THR A 141 -1.09 -20.20 -26.75
C THR A 141 -1.92 -21.35 -26.22
N GLU A 142 -2.57 -22.07 -27.13
CA GLU A 142 -3.36 -23.25 -26.80
C GLU A 142 -2.51 -24.16 -25.92
N ALA A 143 -2.90 -24.29 -24.65
CA ALA A 143 -2.18 -25.11 -23.70
C ALA A 143 -2.37 -26.58 -24.09
N THR A 144 -1.48 -27.09 -24.93
CA THR A 144 -1.43 -28.52 -25.24
C THR A 144 -1.04 -29.23 -23.94
N VAL A 145 -2.00 -29.98 -23.40
CA VAL A 145 -1.80 -30.79 -22.19
C VAL A 145 -0.77 -31.87 -22.53
N LEU A 146 0.47 -31.67 -22.11
CA LEU A 146 1.53 -32.66 -22.22
C LEU A 146 1.29 -33.77 -21.19
N THR A 147 1.02 -34.97 -21.68
CA THR A 147 0.95 -36.21 -20.90
C THR A 147 2.31 -36.48 -20.27
N LEU A 148 2.45 -36.26 -18.96
CA LEU A 148 3.66 -36.66 -18.21
C LEU A 148 3.65 -38.18 -18.01
N GLY A 149 4.50 -38.91 -18.73
CA GLY A 149 4.83 -40.31 -18.46
C GLY A 149 3.70 -41.35 -18.65
N GLY A 150 2.67 -41.04 -19.44
CA GLY A 150 1.59 -42.00 -19.74
C GLY A 150 0.58 -42.23 -18.61
N ALA A 151 0.73 -41.55 -17.47
CA ALA A 151 -0.26 -41.59 -16.40
C ALA A 151 -1.45 -40.70 -16.77
N GLN A 152 -2.63 -41.30 -16.98
CA GLN A 152 -3.86 -40.54 -17.15
C GLN A 152 -4.26 -39.92 -15.81
N VAL A 153 -4.27 -38.60 -15.74
CA VAL A 153 -4.79 -37.89 -14.57
C VAL A 153 -6.32 -37.97 -14.58
N PRO A 154 -6.97 -38.52 -13.54
CA PRO A 154 -8.42 -38.61 -13.46
C PRO A 154 -9.08 -37.22 -13.57
N ASP A 155 -10.23 -37.14 -14.26
CA ASP A 155 -10.92 -35.87 -14.56
C ASP A 155 -11.22 -35.03 -13.31
N LYS A 156 -11.49 -35.69 -12.18
CA LYS A 156 -11.70 -35.06 -10.87
C LYS A 156 -10.54 -34.17 -10.42
N TYR A 157 -9.31 -34.47 -10.84
CA TYR A 157 -8.12 -33.70 -10.48
C TYR A 157 -7.70 -32.69 -11.57
N LYS A 158 -8.33 -32.73 -12.76
CA LYS A 158 -8.04 -31.76 -13.83
C LYS A 158 -8.46 -30.35 -13.45
N GLU A 159 -9.60 -30.18 -12.76
CA GLU A 159 -10.05 -28.89 -12.26
C GLU A 159 -9.09 -28.29 -11.22
N LEU A 160 -8.51 -29.14 -10.35
CA LEU A 160 -7.51 -28.72 -9.37
C LEU A 160 -6.18 -28.33 -10.02
N LEU A 161 -5.75 -29.06 -11.05
CA LEU A 161 -4.52 -28.77 -11.78
C LEU A 161 -4.64 -27.52 -12.67
N GLN A 162 -5.84 -27.16 -13.13
CA GLN A 162 -6.10 -25.90 -13.83
C GLN A 162 -5.82 -24.67 -12.97
N LEU A 163 -5.87 -24.78 -11.64
CA LEU A 163 -5.53 -23.68 -10.74
C LEU A 163 -4.04 -23.33 -10.78
N GLY A 164 -3.21 -24.26 -11.28
CA GLY A 164 -1.76 -24.15 -11.34
C GLY A 164 -1.11 -24.15 -9.96
N PRO A 165 0.22 -24.37 -9.89
CA PRO A 165 0.93 -24.23 -8.64
C PRO A 165 0.83 -22.80 -8.11
N LYS A 166 0.67 -22.64 -6.79
CA LYS A 166 0.57 -21.32 -6.14
C LYS A 166 1.85 -20.49 -6.34
N TYR A 167 2.98 -21.20 -6.41
CA TYR A 167 4.31 -20.68 -6.73
C TYR A 167 4.92 -21.62 -7.77
N CYS A 168 5.37 -21.07 -8.89
CA CYS A 168 6.16 -21.80 -9.87
C CYS A 168 7.55 -21.17 -9.92
N PHE A 169 8.57 -22.00 -10.13
CA PHE A 169 9.78 -21.52 -10.76
C PHE A 169 9.43 -21.13 -12.20
N ASP A 170 10.01 -20.04 -12.70
CA ASP A 170 9.93 -19.74 -14.13
C ASP A 170 10.43 -20.96 -14.88
N ALA A 171 9.59 -21.53 -15.74
CA ALA A 171 9.99 -22.63 -16.60
C ALA A 171 11.06 -22.06 -17.52
N THR A 172 12.34 -22.26 -17.19
CA THR A 172 13.41 -22.07 -18.16
C THR A 172 13.16 -23.12 -19.25
N PRO A 173 12.76 -22.73 -20.48
CA PRO A 173 12.62 -23.70 -21.54
C PRO A 173 14.02 -24.16 -21.88
N THR A 174 14.51 -25.22 -21.23
CA THR A 174 15.69 -25.92 -21.70
C THR A 174 15.28 -26.61 -23.00
N PRO A 175 15.87 -26.27 -24.15
CA PRO A 175 15.58 -26.96 -25.38
C PRO A 175 15.86 -28.46 -25.18
N VAL A 176 14.90 -29.29 -25.61
CA VAL A 176 14.84 -30.75 -25.43
C VAL A 176 16.06 -31.47 -26.06
N GLU A 177 16.85 -30.77 -26.86
CA GLU A 177 18.09 -31.26 -27.48
C GLU A 177 19.15 -31.74 -26.46
N LYS A 178 19.03 -31.40 -25.17
CA LYS A 178 19.99 -31.82 -24.14
C LYS A 178 19.58 -33.04 -23.29
N LEU A 179 18.48 -33.72 -23.60
CA LEU A 179 18.03 -34.92 -22.87
C LEU A 179 18.32 -36.24 -23.61
N LEU A 180 19.05 -36.19 -24.73
CA LEU A 180 19.42 -37.37 -25.54
C LEU A 180 20.94 -37.59 -25.63
N SER A 181 21.73 -36.96 -24.77
CA SER A 181 23.18 -37.22 -24.62
C SER A 181 23.49 -37.94 -23.32
#